data_AF-A0A3R9FA20-F1
#
_entry.id   AF-A0A3R9FA20-F1
#
_cell.length_a   1.000
_cell.length_b   1.000
_cell.length_c   1.000
_cell.angle_alpha   90.00
_cell.angle_beta   90.00
_cell.angle_gamma   90.00
#
_symmetry.space_group_name_H-M   'P 1'
#
loop_
_entity.id
_entity.type
_entity.pdbx_description
1 polymer ?
#
loop_
_entity_poly.entity_id
_entity_poly.type
_entity_poly.pdbx_seq_one_letter_code
_entity_poly.pdbx_strand_id
1 'polypeptide(L)'
;MVEVENKFGETVVNFVRAVSELDQTDDPSLLSVDENMWKERNEACLKALDGVGRDVKLLFCAGKLASIRDMRDEEKFHGNITWNHFVVGKESYKWYYNRLLQSFESPPHSIIDSPMYKQLKECVNQFFSDA
;
A
#
# COMPACT_ATOMS: atom_id res chain seq x y z
N MET A 1 1.22 15.40 14.48
CA MET A 1 1.92 16.25 13.50
C MET A 1 2.82 17.30 14.15
N VAL A 2 2.32 18.13 15.09
CA VAL A 2 3.14 19.16 15.80
C VAL A 2 4.41 18.59 16.44
N GLU A 3 4.33 17.43 17.09
CA GLU A 3 5.51 16.80 17.71
C GLU A 3 6.58 16.39 16.67
N VAL A 4 6.15 15.85 15.53
CA VAL A 4 7.04 15.40 14.45
C VAL A 4 7.74 16.60 13.82
N GLU A 5 7.00 17.67 13.56
CA GLU A 5 7.53 18.91 13.01
C GLU A 5 8.58 19.53 13.94
N ASN A 6 8.30 19.61 15.25
CA ASN A 6 9.24 20.15 16.23
C ASN A 6 10.53 19.33 16.35
N LYS A 7 10.50 18.03 16.09
CA LYS A 7 11.66 17.12 16.21
C LYS A 7 12.44 16.96 14.91
N PHE A 8 11.77 16.98 13.76
CA PHE A 8 12.33 16.53 12.48
C PHE A 8 12.17 17.55 11.34
N GLY A 9 11.47 18.66 11.57
CA GLY A 9 11.27 19.74 10.62
C GLY A 9 10.12 19.53 9.63
N GLU A 10 9.89 20.56 8.82
CA GLU A 10 8.76 20.66 7.89
C GLU A 10 8.76 19.56 6.82
N THR A 11 9.92 19.24 6.25
CA THR A 11 10.03 18.23 5.19
C THR A 11 9.55 16.86 5.67
N VAL A 12 9.98 16.44 6.86
CA VAL A 12 9.62 15.13 7.41
C VAL A 12 8.14 15.08 7.77
N VAL A 13 7.59 16.13 8.40
CA VAL A 13 6.15 16.13 8.72
C VAL A 13 5.29 16.13 7.46
N ASN A 14 5.73 16.75 6.36
CA ASN A 14 5.01 16.71 5.08
C ASN A 14 4.99 15.30 4.48
N PHE A 15 6.12 14.57 4.53
CA PHE A 15 6.14 13.16 4.10
C PHE A 15 5.26 12.27 4.97
N VAL A 16 5.38 12.40 6.29
CA VAL A 16 4.57 11.64 7.25
C VAL A 16 3.09 11.92 7.01
N ARG A 17 2.70 13.18 6.80
CA ARG A 17 1.31 13.55 6.52
C ARG A 17 0.82 12.95 5.21
N ALA A 18 1.57 13.11 4.12
CA ALA A 18 1.17 12.60 2.80
C ALA A 18 0.97 11.08 2.81
N VAL A 19 1.88 10.34 3.45
CA VAL A 19 1.75 8.88 3.58
C VAL A 19 0.63 8.49 4.56
N SER A 20 0.46 9.23 5.66
CA SER A 20 -0.66 8.99 6.59
C SER A 20 -2.02 9.20 5.92
N GLU A 21 -2.16 10.19 5.03
CA GLU A 21 -3.40 10.43 4.28
C GLU A 21 -3.69 9.29 3.29
N LEU A 22 -2.65 8.72 2.67
CA LEU A 22 -2.77 7.52 1.84
C LEU A 22 -3.11 6.27 2.68
N ASP A 23 -2.45 6.06 3.82
CA ASP A 23 -2.69 4.89 4.68
C ASP A 23 -4.01 4.96 5.47
N GLN A 24 -4.54 6.16 5.77
CA GLN A 24 -5.89 6.30 6.35
C GLN A 24 -6.98 5.73 5.43
N THR A 25 -6.67 5.54 4.15
CA THR A 25 -7.54 4.83 3.21
C THR A 25 -7.26 3.33 3.09
N ASP A 26 -6.26 2.79 3.79
CA ASP A 26 -5.90 1.35 3.79
C ASP A 26 -5.91 0.70 5.19
N ASP A 27 -6.11 1.45 6.29
CA ASP A 27 -6.20 0.89 7.65
C ASP A 27 -7.49 0.06 7.83
N PRO A 28 -7.42 -1.28 7.99
CA PRO A 28 -8.60 -2.13 8.14
C PRO A 28 -9.30 -1.96 9.50
N SER A 29 -8.64 -1.37 10.51
CA SER A 29 -9.24 -1.05 11.82
C SER A 29 -10.11 0.21 11.79
N LEU A 30 -9.93 1.08 10.78
CA LEU A 30 -10.78 2.23 10.52
C LEU A 30 -11.96 1.83 9.64
N LEU A 31 -13.04 1.31 10.24
CA LEU A 31 -14.41 1.37 9.69
C LEU A 31 -14.68 0.66 8.34
N SER A 32 -13.87 -0.29 7.88
CA SER A 32 -14.29 -1.14 6.74
C SER A 32 -15.18 -2.25 7.27
N VAL A 33 -16.49 -2.01 7.27
CA VAL A 33 -17.49 -2.98 7.75
C VAL A 33 -17.78 -4.06 6.69
N ASP A 34 -17.48 -3.75 5.42
CA ASP A 34 -17.68 -4.65 4.29
C ASP A 34 -16.69 -4.39 3.13
N GLU A 35 -16.74 -5.25 2.12
CA GLU A 35 -15.90 -5.21 0.92
C GLU A 35 -16.11 -3.95 0.06
N ASN A 36 -17.32 -3.38 0.01
CA ASN A 36 -17.59 -2.19 -0.79
C ASN A 36 -16.88 -0.98 -0.21
N MET A 37 -16.98 -0.78 1.11
CA MET A 37 -16.27 0.29 1.80
C MET A 37 -14.76 0.12 1.69
N TRP A 38 -14.27 -1.12 1.81
CA TRP A 38 -12.84 -1.42 1.60
C TRP A 38 -12.38 -1.03 0.20
N LYS A 39 -13.17 -1.36 -0.82
CA LYS A 39 -12.85 -1.04 -2.22
C LYS A 39 -12.90 0.46 -2.48
N GLU A 40 -13.93 1.16 -2.03
CA GLU A 40 -14.06 2.62 -2.20
C GLU A 40 -12.88 3.38 -1.58
N ARG A 41 -12.44 2.97 -0.38
CA ARG A 41 -11.28 3.56 0.27
C ARG A 41 -10.01 3.31 -0.52
N ASN A 42 -9.79 2.07 -0.99
CA ASN A 42 -8.63 1.76 -1.82
C ASN A 42 -8.64 2.47 -3.18
N GLU A 43 -9.80 2.67 -3.80
CA GLU A 43 -9.93 3.50 -5.00
C GLU A 43 -9.58 4.97 -4.72
N ALA A 44 -10.01 5.52 -3.58
CA ALA A 44 -9.62 6.86 -3.16
C ALA A 44 -8.11 6.96 -2.91
N CYS A 45 -7.50 5.95 -2.29
CA CYS A 45 -6.05 5.83 -2.10
C CYS A 45 -5.31 5.91 -3.44
N LEU A 46 -5.73 5.08 -4.40
CA LEU A 46 -5.09 4.97 -5.72
C LEU A 46 -5.19 6.29 -6.47
N LYS A 47 -6.36 6.94 -6.42
CA LYS A 47 -6.57 8.25 -7.02
C LYS A 47 -5.68 9.34 -6.40
N ALA A 48 -5.53 9.34 -5.07
CA ALA A 48 -4.65 10.26 -4.38
C ALA A 48 -3.17 10.00 -4.74
N LEU A 49 -2.77 8.72 -4.80
CA LEU A 49 -1.42 8.29 -5.15
C LEU A 49 -0.99 8.76 -6.55
N ASP A 50 -1.91 8.85 -7.51
CA ASP A 50 -1.59 9.36 -8.84
C ASP A 50 -1.14 10.84 -8.83
N GLY A 51 -1.60 11.62 -7.85
CA GLY A 51 -1.30 13.05 -7.72
C GLY A 51 -0.08 13.40 -6.87
N VAL A 52 0.51 12.45 -6.15
CA VAL A 52 1.65 12.73 -5.27
C VAL A 52 3.01 12.65 -5.99
N GLY A 53 3.98 13.36 -5.42
CA GLY A 53 5.36 13.40 -5.93
C GLY A 53 6.09 12.06 -5.79
N ARG A 54 7.21 11.95 -6.51
CA ARG A 54 8.03 10.72 -6.60
C ARG A 54 8.49 10.20 -5.24
N ASP A 55 8.91 11.09 -4.34
CA ASP A 55 9.41 10.70 -3.01
C ASP A 55 8.32 10.13 -2.12
N VAL A 56 7.10 10.66 -2.20
CA VAL A 56 5.93 10.11 -1.48
C VAL A 56 5.57 8.74 -2.05
N LYS A 57 5.60 8.57 -3.40
CA LYS A 57 5.38 7.26 -4.03
C LYS A 57 6.41 6.23 -3.58
N LEU A 58 7.69 6.62 -3.46
CA LEU A 58 8.72 5.73 -2.94
C LEU A 58 8.45 5.35 -1.48
N LEU A 59 8.18 6.33 -0.61
CA LEU A 59 7.93 6.04 0.79
C LEU A 59 6.72 5.11 0.98
N PHE A 60 5.64 5.35 0.23
CA PHE A 60 4.46 4.50 0.24
C PHE A 60 4.74 3.09 -0.31
N CYS A 61 5.50 2.99 -1.41
CA CYS A 61 5.95 1.72 -1.97
C CYS A 61 6.79 0.90 -0.97
N ALA A 62 7.63 1.55 -0.16
CA ALA A 62 8.38 0.90 0.91
C ALA A 62 7.44 0.24 1.95
N GLY A 63 6.41 0.97 2.37
CA GLY A 63 5.38 0.47 3.28
C GLY A 63 4.65 -0.74 2.69
N LYS A 64 4.15 -0.65 1.44
CA LYS A 64 3.46 -1.77 0.78
C LYS A 64 4.35 -2.97 0.53
N LEU A 65 5.65 -2.78 0.29
CA LEU A 65 6.62 -3.86 0.20
C LEU A 65 6.79 -4.60 1.53
N ALA A 66 6.80 -3.87 2.66
CA ALA A 66 6.80 -4.50 3.98
C ALA A 66 5.48 -5.27 4.20
N SER A 67 4.34 -4.64 3.95
CA SER A 67 3.02 -5.26 4.13
C SER A 67 2.85 -6.56 3.35
N ILE A 68 3.26 -6.62 2.07
CA ILE A 68 3.12 -7.85 1.29
C ILE A 68 4.07 -8.95 1.74
N ARG A 69 5.25 -8.60 2.26
CA ARG A 69 6.18 -9.59 2.84
C ARG A 69 5.61 -10.19 4.12
N ASP A 70 5.03 -9.35 4.98
CA ASP A 70 4.38 -9.78 6.21
C ASP A 70 3.17 -10.69 5.89
N MET A 71 2.32 -10.32 4.93
CA MET A 71 1.20 -11.16 4.49
C MET A 71 1.66 -12.50 3.92
N ARG A 72 2.74 -12.51 3.13
CA ARG A 72 3.32 -13.74 2.58
C ARG A 72 3.83 -14.65 3.69
N ASP A 73 4.53 -14.10 4.66
CA ASP A 73 5.07 -14.87 5.76
C ASP A 73 3.92 -15.43 6.63
N GLU A 74 2.89 -14.63 6.90
CA GLU A 74 1.67 -15.07 7.60
C GLU A 74 0.96 -16.21 6.86
N GLU A 75 0.70 -16.08 5.55
CA GLU A 75 0.07 -17.14 4.75
C GLU A 75 0.92 -18.41 4.72
N LYS A 76 2.26 -18.28 4.72
CA LYS A 76 3.17 -19.43 4.79
C LYS A 76 3.10 -20.17 6.14
N PHE A 77 2.94 -19.45 7.25
CA PHE A 77 2.88 -20.04 8.59
C PHE A 77 1.49 -20.58 8.95
N HIS A 78 0.43 -19.87 8.55
CA HIS A 78 -0.95 -20.13 8.98
C HIS A 78 -1.87 -20.64 7.86
N GLY A 79 -1.39 -20.67 6.61
CA GLY A 79 -2.15 -21.09 5.45
C GLY A 79 -3.37 -20.19 5.20
N ASN A 80 -4.43 -20.78 4.65
CA ASN A 80 -5.65 -20.04 4.30
C ASN A 80 -6.41 -19.45 5.51
N ILE A 81 -6.11 -19.88 6.74
CA ILE A 81 -6.74 -19.35 7.97
C ILE A 81 -6.42 -17.86 8.14
N THR A 82 -5.27 -17.42 7.65
CA THR A 82 -4.83 -16.02 7.57
C THR A 82 -5.92 -15.11 7.02
N TRP A 83 -6.62 -15.55 5.98
CA TRP A 83 -7.66 -14.77 5.30
C TRP A 83 -8.92 -14.51 6.15
N ASN A 84 -9.14 -15.27 7.23
CA ASN A 84 -10.27 -15.06 8.15
C ASN A 84 -10.13 -13.77 8.99
N HIS A 85 -8.93 -13.20 9.05
CA HIS A 85 -8.65 -11.97 9.77
C HIS A 85 -8.79 -10.71 8.89
N PHE A 86 -9.00 -10.88 7.59
CA PHE A 86 -9.15 -9.79 6.64
C PHE A 86 -10.62 -9.54 6.29
N VAL A 87 -10.95 -8.27 6.03
CA VAL A 87 -12.30 -7.86 5.60
C VAL A 87 -12.64 -8.40 4.21
N VAL A 88 -11.61 -8.60 3.37
CA VAL A 88 -11.74 -9.08 1.99
C VAL A 88 -10.77 -10.22 1.71
N GLY A 89 -11.08 -11.03 0.70
CA GLY A 89 -10.26 -12.19 0.32
C GLY A 89 -9.05 -11.85 -0.55
N LYS A 90 -8.29 -12.90 -0.88
CA LYS A 90 -7.05 -12.84 -1.67
C LYS A 90 -7.20 -12.13 -3.02
N GLU A 91 -8.31 -12.36 -3.73
CA GLU A 91 -8.55 -11.74 -5.04
C GLU A 91 -8.74 -10.22 -4.97
N SER A 92 -9.39 -9.71 -3.92
CA SER A 92 -9.56 -8.26 -3.73
C SER A 92 -8.21 -7.60 -3.43
N TYR A 93 -7.36 -8.24 -2.62
CA TYR A 93 -5.98 -7.80 -2.44
C TYR A 93 -5.14 -7.87 -3.72
N LYS A 94 -5.29 -8.93 -4.52
CA LYS A 94 -4.63 -9.06 -5.83
C LYS A 94 -5.02 -7.91 -6.76
N TRP A 95 -6.30 -7.57 -6.83
CA TRP A 95 -6.78 -6.40 -7.57
C TRP A 95 -6.10 -5.11 -7.07
N TYR A 96 -6.08 -4.89 -5.75
CA TYR A 96 -5.51 -3.68 -5.18
C TYR A 96 -4.01 -3.53 -5.45
N TYR A 97 -3.21 -4.57 -5.22
CA TYR A 97 -1.76 -4.54 -5.50
C TYR A 97 -1.46 -4.36 -7.00
N ASN A 98 -2.26 -4.94 -7.89
CA ASN A 98 -2.11 -4.71 -9.32
C ASN A 98 -2.38 -3.24 -9.69
N ARG A 99 -3.40 -2.61 -9.09
CA ARG A 99 -3.69 -1.19 -9.30
C ARG A 99 -2.60 -0.29 -8.71
N LEU A 100 -2.06 -0.64 -7.53
CA LEU A 100 -0.93 0.07 -6.93
C LEU A 100 0.29 0.08 -7.86
N LEU A 101 0.65 -1.09 -8.42
CA LEU A 101 1.75 -1.18 -9.37
C LEU A 101 1.54 -0.27 -10.57
N GLN A 102 0.31 -0.21 -11.12
CA GLN A 102 -0.03 0.71 -12.20
C GLN A 102 0.16 2.18 -11.79
N SER A 103 -0.35 2.60 -10.63
CA SER A 103 -0.17 3.97 -10.12
C SER A 103 1.29 4.34 -9.88
N PHE A 104 2.13 3.39 -9.48
CA PHE A 104 3.57 3.58 -9.34
C PHE A 104 4.31 3.71 -10.68
N GLU A 105 3.82 3.06 -11.73
CA GLU A 105 4.35 3.17 -13.09
C GLU A 105 3.93 4.46 -13.79
N SER A 106 2.80 5.05 -13.40
CA SER A 106 2.19 6.20 -14.07
C SER A 106 3.04 7.49 -14.00
N PRO A 107 3.22 8.19 -15.15
CA PRO A 107 3.87 9.51 -15.21
C PRO A 107 3.02 10.60 -14.54
N PRO A 108 3.59 11.77 -14.18
CA PRO A 108 4.98 12.19 -14.40
C PRO A 108 5.96 11.68 -13.33
N HIS A 109 5.46 11.18 -12.20
CA HIS A 109 6.28 10.79 -11.05
C HIS A 109 6.51 9.27 -10.95
N SER A 110 6.67 8.61 -12.10
CA SER A 110 6.90 7.16 -12.15
C SER A 110 8.10 6.74 -11.30
N ILE A 111 7.97 5.61 -10.61
CA ILE A 111 9.03 4.99 -9.81
C ILE A 111 9.45 3.61 -10.36
N ILE A 112 9.08 3.30 -11.61
CA ILE A 112 9.37 2.01 -12.28
C ILE A 112 10.86 1.67 -12.31
N ASP A 113 11.71 2.70 -12.33
CA ASP A 113 13.17 2.59 -12.36
C ASP A 113 13.76 2.19 -11.00
N SER A 114 13.03 2.44 -9.92
CA SER A 114 13.51 2.23 -8.55
C SER A 114 13.66 0.74 -8.22
N PRO A 115 14.75 0.35 -7.52
CA PRO A 115 14.93 -1.03 -7.06
C PRO A 115 13.78 -1.51 -6.16
N MET A 116 13.19 -0.60 -5.39
CA MET A 116 12.12 -0.91 -4.45
C MET A 116 10.82 -1.31 -5.15
N TYR A 117 10.42 -0.55 -6.19
CA TYR A 117 9.29 -0.94 -7.02
C TYR A 117 9.51 -2.31 -7.67
N LYS A 118 10.72 -2.60 -8.17
CA LYS A 118 11.03 -3.90 -8.78
C LYS A 118 10.87 -5.05 -7.77
N GLN A 119 11.33 -4.86 -6.54
CA GLN A 119 11.14 -5.83 -5.44
C GLN A 119 9.66 -6.00 -5.08
N LEU A 120 8.88 -4.91 -5.03
CA LEU A 120 7.44 -4.99 -4.80
C LEU A 120 6.75 -5.79 -5.90
N LYS A 121 7.03 -5.48 -7.17
CA LYS A 121 6.45 -6.19 -8.31
C LYS A 121 6.77 -7.69 -8.27
N GLU A 122 8.01 -8.05 -7.95
CA GLU A 122 8.40 -9.45 -7.80
C GLU A 122 7.65 -10.14 -6.66
N CYS A 123 7.56 -9.49 -5.48
CA CYS A 123 6.82 -10.05 -4.35
C CYS A 123 5.33 -10.21 -4.67
N VAL A 124 4.70 -9.23 -5.34
CA VAL A 124 3.30 -9.31 -5.80
C VAL A 124 3.11 -10.48 -6.74
N ASN A 125 3.98 -10.61 -7.75
CA ASN A 125 3.89 -11.70 -8.71
C ASN A 125 4.02 -13.07 -8.04
N GLN A 126 4.99 -13.25 -7.14
CA GLN A 126 5.19 -14.51 -6.41
C GLN A 126 4.04 -14.83 -5.46
N PHE A 127 3.52 -13.83 -4.75
CA PHE A 127 2.47 -14.05 -3.75
C PHE A 127 1.12 -14.41 -4.37
N PHE A 128 0.83 -13.89 -5.57
CA PHE A 128 -0.42 -14.13 -6.28
C PHE A 128 -0.31 -15.08 -7.50
N SER A 129 0.86 -15.69 -7.74
CA SER A 129 1.06 -16.72 -8.80
C SER A 129 0.57 -18.11 -8.41
N ASP A 130 0.44 -18.39 -7.12
CA ASP A 130 0.12 -19.73 -6.59
C ASP A 130 -1.40 -19.99 -6.49
N ALA A 131 -2.18 -19.47 -7.44
CA ALA A 131 -3.63 -19.66 -7.53
C ALA A 131 -4.03 -20.27 -8.88
#